data_AF-A0A2G8HQW8-F1
#
_entry.id   AF-A0A2G8HQW8-F1
#
_cell.length_a   1.000
_cell.length_b   1.000
_cell.length_c   1.000
_cell.angle_alpha   90.00
_cell.angle_beta   90.00
_cell.angle_gamma   90.00
#
_symmetry.space_group_name_H-M   'P 1'
#
loop_
_entity.id
_entity.type
_entity.pdbx_description
1 polymer ?
#
loop_
_entity_poly.entity_id
_entity_poly.type
_entity_poly.pdbx_seq_one_letter_code
_entity_poly.pdbx_strand_id
1 'polypeptide(L)'
;MYSESRRYKKNDWWDLVAVIEQELERSKSYETYFYIADELKWRIVDSISEGANFKIRNKAKELHRHFLENCIELEELTEVQKNDINSLFDLILTSKKETF
;
A
#
# COMPACT_ATOMS: atom_id res chain seq x y z
N MET A 1 -13.04 -10.67 -13.22
CA MET A 1 -11.87 -11.24 -13.91
C MET A 1 -10.66 -10.41 -13.48
N TYR A 2 -9.96 -10.82 -12.41
CA TYR A 2 -8.72 -10.16 -12.02
C TYR A 2 -7.71 -10.43 -13.13
N SER A 3 -7.28 -9.40 -13.87
CA SER A 3 -6.18 -9.57 -14.82
C SER A 3 -4.99 -10.12 -14.05
N GLU A 4 -4.41 -11.24 -14.49
CA GLU A 4 -3.34 -12.00 -13.82
C GLU A 4 -2.01 -11.24 -13.65
N SER A 5 -2.00 -9.92 -13.84
CA SER A 5 -0.86 -9.03 -13.66
C SER A 5 -1.16 -7.95 -12.61
N ARG A 6 -0.50 -8.05 -11.45
CA ARG A 6 -0.34 -6.96 -10.47
C ARG A 6 0.03 -5.65 -11.21
N ARG A 7 -0.72 -4.58 -10.95
CA ARG A 7 -0.67 -3.30 -11.70
C ARG A 7 0.73 -2.70 -11.79
N TYR A 8 1.55 -2.84 -10.74
CA TYR A 8 2.88 -2.22 -10.66
C TYR A 8 4.04 -3.22 -10.55
N LYS A 9 3.81 -4.51 -10.85
CA LYS A 9 4.84 -5.57 -10.68
C LYS A 9 6.11 -5.34 -11.50
N LYS A 10 6.00 -4.67 -12.65
CA LYS A 10 7.15 -4.41 -13.54
C LYS A 10 8.01 -3.23 -13.10
N ASN A 11 7.51 -2.39 -12.18
CA ASN A 11 8.24 -1.23 -11.69
C ASN A 11 9.31 -1.66 -10.70
N ASP A 12 10.52 -1.10 -10.81
CA ASP A 12 11.46 -1.19 -9.70
C ASP A 12 10.99 -0.32 -8.51
N TRP A 13 11.75 -0.29 -7.42
CA TRP A 13 11.33 0.46 -6.24
C TRP A 13 11.18 1.97 -6.50
N TRP A 14 12.09 2.57 -7.27
CA TRP A 14 12.07 4.01 -7.53
C TRP A 14 10.97 4.38 -8.50
N ASP A 15 10.79 3.58 -9.55
CA ASP A 15 9.67 3.70 -10.47
C ASP A 15 8.34 3.60 -9.73
N LEU A 16 8.23 2.65 -8.79
CA LEU A 16 7.02 2.48 -7.98
C LEU A 16 6.74 3.71 -7.14
N VAL A 17 7.75 4.29 -6.48
CA VAL A 17 7.57 5.51 -5.67
C VAL A 17 7.08 6.68 -6.53
N ALA A 18 7.67 6.88 -7.71
CA ALA A 18 7.24 7.93 -8.63
C ALA A 18 5.80 7.71 -9.12
N VAL A 19 5.43 6.47 -9.43
CA VAL A 19 4.06 6.12 -9.84
C VAL A 19 3.06 6.35 -8.69
N ILE A 20 3.42 6.02 -7.45
CA ILE A 20 2.58 6.28 -6.28
C ILE A 20 2.27 7.77 -6.16
N GLU A 21 3.29 8.63 -6.28
CA GLU A 21 3.12 10.08 -6.20
C GLU A 21 2.20 10.59 -7.31
N GLN A 22 2.41 10.15 -8.55
CA GLN A 22 1.57 10.54 -9.69
C GLN A 22 0.11 10.07 -9.55
N GLU A 23 -0.12 8.86 -9.06
CA GLU A 23 -1.47 8.33 -8.88
C GLU A 23 -2.20 9.09 -7.75
N LEU A 24 -1.51 9.45 -6.66
CA LEU A 24 -2.08 10.24 -5.57
C LEU A 24 -2.32 11.71 -5.96
N GLU A 25 -1.54 12.27 -6.87
CA GLU A 25 -1.82 13.57 -7.49
C GLU A 25 -3.06 13.52 -8.39
N ARG A 26 -3.23 12.43 -9.14
CA ARG A 26 -4.37 12.23 -10.05
C ARG A 26 -5.67 11.96 -9.32
N SER A 27 -5.66 11.10 -8.32
CA SER A 27 -6.85 10.70 -7.59
C SER A 27 -6.54 10.30 -6.15
N LYS A 28 -7.27 10.92 -5.22
CA LYS A 28 -7.24 10.59 -3.79
C LYS A 28 -8.47 9.78 -3.37
N SER A 29 -8.96 8.91 -4.27
CA SER A 29 -10.06 7.97 -3.99
C SER A 29 -9.57 6.75 -3.22
N TYR A 30 -10.49 6.07 -2.53
CA TYR A 30 -10.21 4.83 -1.83
C TYR A 30 -9.55 3.78 -2.72
N GLU A 31 -10.02 3.63 -3.96
CA GLU A 31 -9.46 2.66 -4.91
C GLU A 31 -7.97 2.92 -5.16
N THR A 32 -7.56 4.18 -5.35
CA THR A 32 -6.15 4.52 -5.53
C THR A 32 -5.31 4.06 -4.34
N TYR A 33 -5.74 4.38 -3.12
CA TYR A 33 -5.04 3.96 -1.91
C TYR A 33 -5.01 2.45 -1.75
N PHE A 34 -6.12 1.78 -2.02
CA PHE A 34 -6.24 0.33 -1.91
C PHE A 34 -5.27 -0.38 -2.86
N TYR A 35 -5.22 0.02 -4.13
CA TYR A 35 -4.30 -0.59 -5.10
C TYR A 35 -2.83 -0.35 -4.77
N ILE A 36 -2.50 0.83 -4.24
CA ILE A 36 -1.13 1.12 -3.80
C ILE A 36 -0.78 0.28 -2.57
N ALA A 37 -1.68 0.20 -1.58
CA ALA A 37 -1.47 -0.61 -0.38
C ALA A 37 -1.32 -2.10 -0.72
N ASP A 38 -2.13 -2.64 -1.64
CA ASP A 38 -2.02 -4.03 -2.09
C ASP A 38 -0.66 -4.29 -2.77
N GLU A 39 -0.16 -3.37 -3.59
CA GLU A 39 1.17 -3.51 -4.17
C GLU A 39 2.25 -3.50 -3.09
N LEU A 40 2.20 -2.58 -2.12
CA LEU A 40 3.16 -2.56 -1.01
C LEU A 40 3.09 -3.85 -0.18
N LYS A 41 1.91 -4.45 0.00
CA LYS A 41 1.73 -5.78 0.60
C LYS A 41 2.48 -6.83 -0.21
N TRP A 42 2.35 -6.84 -1.53
CA TRP A 42 3.10 -7.81 -2.33
C TRP A 42 4.61 -7.56 -2.30
N ARG A 43 5.06 -6.30 -2.23
CA ARG A 43 6.48 -5.98 -2.07
C ARG A 43 7.04 -6.47 -0.76
N ILE A 44 6.31 -6.35 0.36
CA ILE A 44 6.77 -6.87 1.65
C ILE A 44 6.81 -8.41 1.64
N VAL A 45 5.84 -9.06 0.99
CA VAL A 45 5.78 -10.53 0.86
C VAL A 45 6.92 -11.07 -0.02
N ASP A 46 7.22 -10.41 -1.13
CA ASP A 46 8.28 -10.81 -2.06
C ASP A 46 9.70 -10.45 -1.55
N SER A 47 9.79 -9.55 -0.56
CA SER A 47 11.07 -9.03 -0.07
C SER A 47 11.75 -9.97 0.92
N ILE A 48 12.99 -10.33 0.61
CA ILE A 48 13.86 -11.17 1.46
C ILE A 48 14.83 -10.35 2.32
N SER A 49 14.89 -9.02 2.13
CA SER A 49 15.87 -8.15 2.78
C SER A 49 15.22 -7.22 3.80
N GLU A 50 15.79 -7.14 4.99
CA GLU A 50 15.31 -6.23 6.04
C GLU A 50 15.43 -4.76 5.63
N GLY A 51 16.47 -4.39 4.88
CA GLY A 51 16.64 -3.04 4.37
C GLY A 51 15.56 -2.65 3.36
N ALA A 52 15.13 -3.59 2.51
CA ALA A 52 14.02 -3.38 1.59
C ALA A 52 12.68 -3.30 2.36
N ASN A 53 12.48 -4.18 3.35
CA ASN A 53 11.32 -4.15 4.23
C ASN A 53 11.17 -2.81 4.94
N PHE A 54 12.26 -2.25 5.45
CA PHE A 54 12.26 -0.94 6.10
C PHE A 54 11.73 0.17 5.18
N LYS A 55 12.19 0.22 3.93
CA LYS A 55 11.75 1.22 2.94
C LYS A 55 10.26 1.06 2.60
N ILE A 56 9.81 -0.18 2.40
CA ILE A 56 8.41 -0.50 2.12
C ILE A 56 7.52 -0.08 3.29
N ARG A 57 7.91 -0.41 4.54
CA ARG A 57 7.18 -0.01 5.75
C ARG A 57 7.10 1.48 5.93
N ASN A 58 8.20 2.21 5.70
CA ASN A 58 8.18 3.67 5.80
C ASN A 58 7.22 4.28 4.78
N LYS A 59 7.26 3.81 3.52
CA LYS A 59 6.32 4.26 2.49
C LYS A 59 4.86 3.90 2.84
N ALA A 60 4.62 2.72 3.42
CA ALA A 60 3.28 2.33 3.87
C ALA A 60 2.77 3.19 5.04
N LYS A 61 3.64 3.60 5.98
CA LYS A 61 3.28 4.55 7.04
C LYS A 61 2.90 5.92 6.48
N GLU A 62 3.69 6.41 5.52
CA GLU A 62 3.40 7.67 4.81
C GLU A 62 2.05 7.59 4.10
N LEU A 63 1.81 6.50 3.36
CA LEU A 63 0.56 6.27 2.64
C LEU A 63 -0.64 6.17 3.59
N HIS A 64 -0.50 5.45 4.70
CA HIS A 64 -1.58 5.30 5.68
C HIS A 64 -1.96 6.66 6.28
N ARG A 65 -0.98 7.46 6.69
CA ARG A 65 -1.23 8.83 7.16
C ARG A 65 -1.92 9.66 6.07
N HIS A 66 -1.40 9.62 4.84
CA HIS A 66 -1.96 10.37 3.74
C HIS A 66 -3.41 9.95 3.42
N PHE A 67 -3.72 8.66 3.50
CA PHE A 67 -5.09 8.13 3.35
C PHE A 67 -6.05 8.73 4.39
N LEU A 68 -5.66 8.72 5.67
CA LEU A 68 -6.49 9.26 6.75
C LEU A 68 -6.71 10.78 6.63
N GLU A 69 -5.73 11.50 6.10
CA GLU A 69 -5.76 12.97 6.01
C GLU A 69 -6.40 13.48 4.70
N ASN A 70 -6.31 12.72 3.60
CA ASN A 70 -6.57 13.24 2.26
C ASN A 70 -7.52 12.40 1.41
N CYS A 71 -8.00 11.24 1.89
CA CYS A 71 -8.96 10.44 1.14
C CYS A 71 -10.32 11.15 1.10
N ILE A 72 -10.82 11.41 -0.10
CA ILE A 72 -12.04 12.19 -0.33
C ILE A 72 -13.29 11.45 0.18
N GLU A 73 -13.24 10.11 0.15
CA GLU A 73 -14.38 9.24 0.41
C GLU A 73 -14.35 8.64 1.82
N LEU A 74 -13.40 9.04 2.67
CA LEU A 74 -13.06 8.33 3.92
C LEU A 74 -14.27 8.09 4.84
N GLU A 75 -15.14 9.09 4.95
CA GLU A 75 -16.34 9.02 5.80
C GLU A 75 -17.42 8.12 5.19
N GLU A 76 -17.48 8.06 3.86
CA GLU A 76 -18.47 7.32 3.07
C GLU A 76 -18.11 5.84 2.89
N LEU A 77 -16.88 5.44 3.23
CA LEU A 77 -16.45 4.06 3.14
C LEU A 77 -17.26 3.16 4.06
N THR A 78 -17.69 2.02 3.51
CA THR A 78 -18.30 0.94 4.28
C THR A 78 -17.31 0.36 5.30
N GLU A 79 -17.83 -0.27 6.35
CA GLU A 79 -16.99 -0.97 7.34
C GLU A 79 -16.09 -2.03 6.68
N VAL A 80 -16.59 -2.72 5.65
CA VAL A 80 -15.82 -3.70 4.88
C VAL A 80 -14.63 -3.03 4.18
N GLN A 81 -14.86 -1.93 3.46
CA GLN A 81 -13.77 -1.21 2.77
C GLN A 81 -12.71 -0.68 3.73
N LYS A 82 -13.13 -0.15 4.88
CA LYS A 82 -12.22 0.31 5.95
C LYS A 82 -11.41 -0.85 6.50
N ASN A 83 -12.05 -1.97 6.79
CA ASN A 83 -11.38 -3.16 7.30
C ASN A 83 -10.38 -3.74 6.28
N ASP A 84 -10.74 -3.80 5.00
CA ASP A 84 -9.90 -4.35 3.95
C ASP A 84 -8.60 -3.56 3.81
N ILE A 85 -8.68 -2.24 3.70
CA ILE A 85 -7.47 -1.41 3.54
C ILE A 85 -6.62 -1.38 4.83
N ASN A 86 -7.26 -1.34 6.01
CA ASN A 86 -6.54 -1.42 7.27
C ASN A 86 -5.82 -2.75 7.44
N SER A 87 -6.42 -3.86 7.01
CA SER A 87 -5.78 -5.18 7.05
C SER A 87 -4.50 -5.23 6.18
N LEU A 88 -4.50 -4.53 5.04
CA LEU A 88 -3.31 -4.39 4.19
C LEU A 88 -2.21 -3.62 4.93
N PHE A 89 -2.55 -2.48 5.51
CA PHE A 89 -1.59 -1.69 6.29
C PHE A 89 -1.06 -2.47 7.50
N ASP A 90 -1.94 -3.14 8.24
CA ASP A 90 -1.55 -3.96 9.39
C ASP A 90 -0.57 -5.04 8.98
N LEU A 91 -0.82 -5.78 7.90
CA LEU A 91 0.12 -6.80 7.40
C LEU A 91 1.51 -6.21 7.09
N ILE A 92 1.53 -5.06 6.42
CA ILE A 92 2.78 -4.39 6.07
C ILE A 92 3.48 -3.85 7.31
N LEU A 93 2.76 -3.37 8.33
CA LEU A 93 3.34 -2.68 9.49
C LEU A 93 3.66 -3.60 10.66
N THR A 94 2.91 -4.69 10.85
CA THR A 94 3.01 -5.60 12.01
C THR A 94 3.90 -6.80 11.80
N SER A 95 4.33 -7.09 10.57
CA SER A 95 5.22 -8.22 10.25
C SER A 95 6.65 -8.04 10.82
N LYS A 96 6.80 -7.77 12.12
CA LYS A 96 7.94 -8.24 12.88
C LYS A 96 7.99 -9.75 12.67
N LYS A 97 9.06 -10.25 12.07
CA LYS A 97 9.44 -11.65 12.27
C LYS A 97 9.48 -11.88 13.78
N GLU A 98 8.53 -12.64 14.30
CA GLU A 98 8.79 -13.40 15.52
C GLU A 98 9.93 -14.34 15.17
N THR A 99 11.12 -13.95 15.59
CA THR A 99 12.31 -14.78 15.57
C THR A 99 12.07 -15.91 16.56
N PHE A 100 11.82 -17.12 16.06
CA PHE A 100 11.97 -18.36 16.83
C PHE A 100 13.44 -18.76 16.88
#